data_AF-F0YH78-F1
#
_entry.id   AF-F0YH78-F1
#
_cell.length_a   1.000
_cell.length_b   1.000
_cell.length_c   1.000
_cell.angle_alpha   90.00
_cell.angle_beta   90.00
_cell.angle_gamma   90.00
#
_symmetry.space_group_name_H-M   'P 1'
#
loop_
_entity.id
_entity.type
_entity.pdbx_description
1 polymer ?
#
loop_
_entity_poly.entity_id
_entity_poly.type
_entity_poly.pdbx_seq_one_letter_code
_entity_poly.pdbx_strand_id
1 'polypeptide(L)'
;MAAALDASSAAAIRAEAIREARARRRAPAEDLSIAAAKRTLAGPASPATWRPRRLAERLDIDVGARRVTLRLDGAARDFVDASARVDGSEGLAACPKEPAVVAGLVDGWPGVAGDWSLAGLAARVGGATPLEVDGGPWEARASLSSARVSAAAYAAYAKNGGGGDDAPLYVFDAAERAALAGLGPPPPCLADDALPRLLGCADEAKRPLPRGWLLAGAARSGTPVHDHPLTCAYVVLLSGCKLWAVLPPGTDRSFLFPTSGGDYDLSAADWFLRWDRGPPPGARIFVQQPREVVFVPAGWWHVVLNASDNVALSRSLALERDFAFLDAGPATALERDRAEALRAARNGGDNCV
;
A
#
# COMPACT_ATOMS: atom_id res chain seq x y z
N MET A 1 8.85 9.41 -29.07
CA MET A 1 9.72 8.63 -28.17
C MET A 1 9.70 9.29 -26.80
N ALA A 2 8.89 8.76 -25.88
CA ALA A 2 8.93 9.17 -24.48
C ALA A 2 9.94 8.25 -23.77
N ALA A 3 10.83 8.82 -22.97
CA ALA A 3 11.96 8.12 -22.38
C ALA A 3 11.51 7.30 -21.16
N ALA A 4 11.80 6.01 -21.16
CA ALA A 4 11.68 5.16 -19.97
C ALA A 4 12.48 5.76 -18.80
N LEU A 5 11.99 5.58 -17.57
CA LEU A 5 12.67 6.05 -16.36
C LEU A 5 14.13 5.55 -16.32
N ASP A 6 15.07 6.46 -16.14
CA ASP A 6 16.39 6.09 -15.63
C ASP A 6 16.32 5.86 -14.12
N ALA A 7 17.23 5.04 -13.58
CA ALA A 7 17.25 4.69 -12.15
C ALA A 7 17.43 5.92 -11.25
N SER A 8 18.18 6.92 -11.75
CA SER A 8 18.45 8.20 -11.06
C SER A 8 17.15 8.96 -10.75
N SER A 9 16.20 8.96 -11.68
CA SER A 9 14.92 9.65 -11.53
C SER A 9 13.98 8.99 -10.51
N ALA A 10 13.98 7.66 -10.42
CA ALA A 10 13.16 6.94 -9.43
C ALA A 10 13.75 7.06 -8.01
N ALA A 11 15.08 6.97 -7.89
CA ALA A 11 15.79 7.19 -6.63
C ALA A 11 15.57 8.61 -6.07
N ALA A 12 15.61 9.64 -6.92
CA ALA A 12 15.36 11.02 -6.50
C ALA A 12 13.95 11.24 -5.92
N ILE A 13 12.92 10.65 -6.54
CA ILE A 13 11.53 10.73 -6.06
C ILE A 13 11.41 10.09 -4.67
N ARG A 14 11.97 8.88 -4.50
CA ARG A 14 11.93 8.18 -3.21
C ARG A 14 12.72 8.91 -2.13
N ALA A 15 13.87 9.47 -2.48
CA ALA A 15 14.69 10.24 -1.54
C ALA A 15 13.96 11.49 -1.04
N GLU A 16 13.26 12.21 -1.91
CA GLU A 16 12.44 13.36 -1.54
C GLU A 16 11.30 12.93 -0.60
N ALA A 17 10.53 11.91 -1.01
CA ALA A 17 9.41 11.39 -0.24
C ALA A 17 9.82 10.93 1.17
N ILE A 18 10.93 10.20 1.29
CA ILE A 18 11.47 9.72 2.57
C ILE A 18 11.99 10.88 3.42
N ARG A 19 12.67 11.87 2.81
CA ARG A 19 13.20 13.03 3.53
C ARG A 19 12.07 13.86 4.13
N GLU A 20 11.01 14.13 3.38
CA GLU A 20 9.83 14.85 3.87
C GLU A 20 9.12 14.07 4.97
N ALA A 21 8.92 12.75 4.80
CA ALA A 21 8.31 11.90 5.83
C ALA A 21 9.12 11.88 7.13
N ARG A 22 10.45 11.75 7.04
CA ARG A 22 11.36 11.79 8.20
C ARG A 22 11.41 13.17 8.86
N ALA A 23 11.40 14.25 8.09
CA ALA A 23 11.37 15.62 8.63
C ALA A 23 10.06 15.93 9.38
N ARG A 24 8.95 15.25 9.02
CA ARG A 24 7.64 15.38 9.67
C ARG A 24 7.44 14.41 10.83
N ARG A 25 8.39 13.49 11.10
CA ARG A 25 8.31 12.52 12.19
C ARG A 25 8.35 13.24 13.54
N ARG A 26 7.17 13.51 14.09
CA ARG A 26 7.00 13.96 15.48
C ARG A 26 6.96 12.74 16.40
N ALA A 27 7.20 12.94 17.70
CA ALA A 27 6.91 11.91 18.69
C ALA A 27 5.46 11.40 18.50
N PRO A 28 5.20 10.10 18.62
CA PRO A 28 3.87 9.54 18.44
C PRO A 28 2.89 10.21 19.41
N ALA A 29 1.83 10.78 18.84
CA ALA A 29 0.73 11.35 19.61
C ALA A 29 -0.36 10.28 19.68
N GLU A 30 -0.56 9.75 20.88
CA GLU A 30 -1.48 8.65 21.12
C GLU A 30 -2.90 9.15 21.38
N ASP A 31 -3.88 8.29 21.07
CA ASP A 31 -5.31 8.48 21.34
C ASP A 31 -5.89 9.83 20.87
N LEU A 32 -5.55 10.22 19.64
CA LEU A 32 -6.09 11.42 19.02
C LEU A 32 -7.55 11.23 18.61
N SER A 33 -8.33 12.31 18.70
CA SER A 33 -9.55 12.41 17.90
C SER A 33 -9.21 12.41 16.41
N ILE A 34 -10.15 11.96 15.55
CA ILE A 34 -9.99 12.01 14.09
C ILE A 34 -9.59 13.41 13.60
N ALA A 35 -10.23 14.46 14.11
CA ALA A 35 -9.91 15.83 13.71
C ALA A 35 -8.50 16.25 14.14
N ALA A 36 -8.02 15.78 15.30
CA ALA A 36 -6.65 16.03 15.74
C ALA A 36 -5.64 15.24 14.89
N ALA A 37 -5.91 13.96 14.59
CA ALA A 37 -5.07 13.17 13.68
C ALA A 37 -4.95 13.83 12.30
N LYS A 38 -6.07 14.31 11.73
CA LYS A 38 -6.05 15.07 10.47
C LYS A 38 -5.22 16.34 10.53
N ARG A 39 -5.23 17.08 11.64
CA ARG A 39 -4.37 18.28 11.82
C ARG A 39 -2.90 17.89 11.96
N THR A 40 -2.61 16.83 12.71
CA THR A 40 -1.25 16.30 12.87
C THR A 40 -0.68 15.86 11.53
N LEU A 41 -1.50 15.17 10.72
CA LEU A 41 -1.16 14.80 9.36
C LEU A 41 -1.08 16.06 8.53
N ALA A 42 -2.14 16.79 8.20
CA ALA A 42 -2.12 17.94 7.28
C ALA A 42 -1.02 19.01 7.48
N GLY A 43 -0.43 19.15 8.67
CA GLY A 43 0.65 20.09 8.94
C GLY A 43 0.10 21.53 8.98
N PRO A 44 0.78 22.54 8.38
CA PRO A 44 0.27 23.91 8.34
C PRO A 44 -0.94 24.10 7.41
N ALA A 45 -1.38 23.05 6.69
CA ALA A 45 -2.52 23.12 5.80
C ALA A 45 -3.86 23.06 6.55
N SER A 46 -4.86 23.80 6.04
CA SER A 46 -6.22 23.85 6.60
C SER A 46 -6.98 22.53 6.42
N PRO A 47 -7.87 22.10 7.34
CA PRO A 47 -8.76 20.96 7.13
C PRO A 47 -9.59 20.98 5.84
N ALA A 48 -9.80 22.16 5.23
CA ALA A 48 -10.45 22.29 3.93
C ALA A 48 -9.68 21.59 2.79
N THR A 49 -8.39 21.31 2.97
CA THR A 49 -7.57 20.56 2.00
C THR A 49 -7.92 19.08 1.91
N TRP A 50 -8.76 18.54 2.81
CA TRP A 50 -9.19 17.14 2.78
C TRP A 50 -10.33 16.86 1.79
N ARG A 51 -11.00 17.92 1.30
CA ARG A 51 -12.16 17.84 0.40
C ARG A 51 -12.11 18.80 -0.81
N PRO A 52 -10.95 19.04 -1.45
CA PRO A 52 -10.85 20.03 -2.53
C PRO A 52 -11.71 19.67 -3.75
N ARG A 53 -11.90 18.37 -4.02
CA ARG A 53 -12.65 17.85 -5.17
C ARG A 53 -14.08 17.44 -4.81
N ARG A 54 -14.40 17.25 -3.52
CA ARG A 54 -15.72 16.80 -3.06
C ARG A 54 -16.10 15.44 -3.66
N LEU A 55 -15.15 14.50 -3.67
CA LEU A 55 -15.35 13.15 -4.20
C LEU A 55 -16.38 12.39 -3.38
N ALA A 56 -16.51 12.64 -2.08
CA ALA A 56 -17.55 11.99 -1.28
C ALA A 56 -18.97 12.27 -1.79
N GLU A 57 -19.20 13.46 -2.37
CA GLU A 57 -20.49 13.85 -2.94
C GLU A 57 -20.62 13.51 -4.44
N ARG A 58 -19.50 13.31 -5.15
CA ARG A 58 -19.45 13.25 -6.62
C ARG A 58 -19.04 11.91 -7.20
N LEU A 59 -18.31 11.09 -6.42
CA LEU A 59 -17.78 9.81 -6.83
C LEU A 59 -18.61 8.68 -6.20
N ASP A 60 -19.36 7.99 -7.04
CA ASP A 60 -19.98 6.71 -6.71
C ASP A 60 -19.03 5.56 -7.06
N ILE A 61 -18.90 4.59 -6.16
CA ILE A 61 -18.06 3.40 -6.34
C ILE A 61 -18.97 2.18 -6.25
N ASP A 62 -19.19 1.55 -7.40
CA ASP A 62 -20.03 0.36 -7.52
C ASP A 62 -19.14 -0.88 -7.59
N VAL A 63 -19.31 -1.77 -6.63
CA VAL A 63 -18.46 -2.94 -6.42
C VAL A 63 -19.23 -4.21 -6.78
N GLY A 64 -18.75 -4.90 -7.81
CA GLY A 64 -19.14 -6.26 -8.16
C GLY A 64 -18.04 -7.28 -7.85
N ALA A 65 -18.36 -8.56 -7.99
CA ALA A 65 -17.42 -9.66 -7.67
C ALA A 65 -16.10 -9.61 -8.47
N ARG A 66 -16.15 -9.13 -9.71
CA ARG A 66 -14.98 -9.00 -10.62
C ARG A 66 -14.99 -7.70 -11.40
N ARG A 67 -15.61 -6.67 -10.83
CA ARG A 67 -15.74 -5.35 -11.45
C ARG A 67 -15.79 -4.28 -10.39
N VAL A 68 -15.12 -3.17 -10.63
CA VAL A 68 -15.36 -1.92 -9.92
C VAL A 68 -15.71 -0.87 -10.96
N THR A 69 -16.81 -0.15 -10.75
CA THR A 69 -17.20 0.99 -11.60
C THR A 69 -17.08 2.26 -10.80
N LEU A 70 -16.25 3.19 -11.28
CA LEU A 70 -16.12 4.54 -10.71
C LEU A 70 -16.99 5.50 -11.51
N ARG A 71 -18.00 6.13 -10.90
CA ARG A 71 -18.84 7.14 -11.56
C ARG A 71 -18.59 8.51 -10.94
N LEU A 72 -17.92 9.39 -11.68
CA LEU A 72 -17.68 10.78 -11.27
C LEU A 72 -18.62 11.71 -12.03
N ASP A 73 -19.53 12.40 -11.32
CA ASP A 73 -20.54 13.29 -11.91
C ASP A 73 -21.33 12.65 -13.07
N GLY A 74 -21.65 11.35 -12.94
CA GLY A 74 -22.37 10.58 -13.95
C GLY A 74 -21.49 9.94 -15.05
N ALA A 75 -20.22 10.33 -15.19
CA ALA A 75 -19.29 9.68 -16.11
C ALA A 75 -18.71 8.41 -15.48
N ALA A 76 -19.08 7.24 -16.04
CA ALA A 76 -18.66 5.93 -15.54
C ALA A 76 -17.34 5.46 -16.17
N ARG A 77 -16.51 4.80 -15.35
CA ARG A 77 -15.34 4.02 -15.79
C ARG A 77 -15.39 2.63 -15.17
N ASP A 78 -15.37 1.62 -16.02
CA ASP A 78 -15.42 0.22 -15.61
C ASP A 78 -14.02 -0.39 -15.56
N PHE A 79 -13.69 -0.97 -14.40
CA PHE A 79 -12.49 -1.78 -14.20
C PHE A 79 -12.92 -3.23 -14.05
N VAL A 80 -12.80 -3.99 -15.13
CA VAL A 80 -13.19 -5.41 -15.18
C VAL A 80 -11.97 -6.29 -14.94
N ASP A 81 -12.06 -7.13 -13.93
CA ASP A 81 -11.01 -8.06 -13.56
C ASP A 81 -11.04 -9.32 -14.44
N ALA A 82 -10.12 -9.37 -15.40
CA ALA A 82 -9.84 -10.53 -16.24
C ALA A 82 -8.62 -11.35 -15.77
N SER A 83 -8.05 -11.05 -14.60
CA SER A 83 -6.83 -11.72 -14.12
C SER A 83 -7.13 -13.14 -13.64
N ALA A 84 -6.36 -14.11 -14.11
CA ALA A 84 -6.42 -15.47 -13.57
C ALA A 84 -6.00 -15.47 -12.10
N ARG A 85 -6.68 -16.29 -11.28
CA ARG A 85 -6.29 -16.52 -9.89
C ARG A 85 -5.49 -17.81 -9.87
N VAL A 86 -4.38 -17.80 -9.13
CA VAL A 86 -3.57 -18.99 -8.93
C VAL A 86 -4.02 -19.67 -7.64
N ASP A 87 -4.11 -20.99 -7.65
CA ASP A 87 -4.66 -21.73 -6.52
C ASP A 87 -3.61 -22.00 -5.43
N GLY A 88 -3.97 -21.64 -4.20
CA GLY A 88 -3.32 -22.06 -2.96
C GLY A 88 -1.84 -21.70 -2.84
N SER A 89 -1.11 -22.50 -2.07
CA SER A 89 0.33 -22.34 -1.86
C SER A 89 1.15 -22.74 -3.07
N GLU A 90 0.65 -23.63 -3.92
CA GLU A 90 1.34 -24.06 -5.15
C GLU A 90 1.56 -22.87 -6.10
N GLY A 91 0.58 -21.97 -6.19
CA GLY A 91 0.69 -20.76 -6.99
C GLY A 91 1.78 -19.80 -6.57
N LEU A 92 2.17 -19.85 -5.29
CA LEU A 92 3.30 -19.08 -4.76
C LEU A 92 4.54 -19.94 -4.55
N ALA A 93 4.50 -21.26 -4.71
CA ALA A 93 5.64 -22.13 -4.39
C ALA A 93 6.90 -21.77 -5.18
N ALA A 94 6.74 -21.31 -6.43
CA ALA A 94 7.84 -20.85 -7.27
C ALA A 94 8.24 -19.38 -7.03
N CYS A 95 7.54 -18.67 -6.13
CA CYS A 95 7.67 -17.23 -5.87
C CYS A 95 7.72 -16.44 -7.18
N PRO A 96 6.59 -16.10 -7.83
CA PRO A 96 6.61 -15.61 -9.20
C PRO A 96 7.43 -14.31 -9.37
N LYS A 97 7.97 -14.07 -10.58
CA LYS A 97 8.64 -12.79 -10.92
C LYS A 97 7.65 -11.71 -11.39
N GLU A 98 6.37 -12.07 -11.46
CA GLU A 98 5.27 -11.22 -11.89
C GLU A 98 4.18 -11.18 -10.81
N PRO A 99 3.31 -10.15 -10.82
CA PRO A 99 2.22 -10.04 -9.86
C PRO A 99 1.22 -11.18 -10.00
N ALA A 100 0.73 -11.69 -8.87
CA ALA A 100 -0.25 -12.78 -8.83
C ALA A 100 -1.39 -12.46 -7.86
N VAL A 101 -2.60 -12.88 -8.22
CA VAL A 101 -3.74 -12.96 -7.31
C VAL A 101 -3.93 -14.43 -6.96
N VAL A 102 -3.96 -14.75 -5.68
CA VAL A 102 -3.96 -16.11 -5.18
C VAL A 102 -5.24 -16.34 -4.40
N ALA A 103 -5.98 -17.39 -4.76
CA ALA A 103 -7.21 -17.80 -4.09
C ALA A 103 -6.95 -19.07 -3.26
N GLY A 104 -7.76 -19.31 -2.23
CA GLY A 104 -7.71 -20.54 -1.44
C GLY A 104 -6.55 -20.68 -0.46
N LEU A 105 -5.50 -19.84 -0.55
CA LEU A 105 -4.32 -19.94 0.30
C LEU A 105 -4.63 -19.80 1.80
N VAL A 106 -5.56 -18.92 2.15
CA VAL A 106 -5.86 -18.58 3.55
C VAL A 106 -7.14 -19.21 4.07
N ASP A 107 -7.83 -20.03 3.27
CA ASP A 107 -9.15 -20.58 3.62
C ASP A 107 -9.12 -21.46 4.88
N GLY A 108 -7.99 -22.13 5.13
CA GLY A 108 -7.76 -22.93 6.33
C GLY A 108 -7.25 -22.15 7.55
N TRP A 109 -7.01 -20.84 7.44
CA TRP A 109 -6.41 -20.06 8.52
C TRP A 109 -7.47 -19.66 9.55
N PRO A 110 -7.34 -20.04 10.84
CA PRO A 110 -8.31 -19.67 11.86
C PRO A 110 -8.48 -18.15 12.00
N GLY A 111 -7.41 -17.39 11.74
CA GLY A 111 -7.39 -15.94 11.81
C GLY A 111 -8.23 -15.25 10.73
N VAL A 112 -8.56 -15.87 9.60
CA VAL A 112 -9.39 -15.20 8.57
C VAL A 112 -10.89 -15.40 8.77
N ALA A 113 -11.28 -16.23 9.74
CA ALA A 113 -12.68 -16.46 10.08
C ALA A 113 -13.26 -15.31 10.94
N GLY A 114 -14.58 -15.15 10.84
CA GLY A 114 -15.35 -14.18 11.63
C GLY A 114 -15.57 -12.84 10.94
N ASP A 115 -16.03 -11.87 11.72
CA ASP A 115 -16.30 -10.51 11.25
C ASP A 115 -15.02 -9.67 11.19
N TRP A 116 -14.60 -9.36 9.96
CA TRP A 116 -13.50 -8.46 9.66
C TRP A 116 -13.97 -7.10 9.14
N SER A 117 -15.23 -6.72 9.37
CA SER A 117 -15.64 -5.32 9.22
C SER A 117 -14.78 -4.41 10.12
N LEU A 118 -14.78 -3.10 9.85
CA LEU A 118 -14.03 -2.16 10.70
C LEU A 118 -14.53 -2.17 12.16
N ALA A 119 -15.83 -2.42 12.37
CA ALA A 119 -16.40 -2.62 13.70
C ALA A 119 -15.92 -3.95 14.33
N GLY A 120 -15.90 -5.03 13.55
CA GLY A 120 -15.36 -6.32 13.97
C GLY A 120 -13.89 -6.25 14.36
N LEU A 121 -13.07 -5.53 13.58
CA LEU A 121 -11.68 -5.23 13.92
C LEU A 121 -11.58 -4.49 15.26
N ALA A 122 -12.35 -3.42 15.45
CA ALA A 122 -12.33 -2.64 16.70
C ALA A 122 -12.74 -3.48 17.92
N ALA A 123 -13.73 -4.37 17.78
CA ALA A 123 -14.08 -5.31 18.83
C ALA A 123 -12.94 -6.30 19.12
N ARG A 124 -12.28 -6.81 18.08
CA ARG A 124 -11.21 -7.82 18.17
C ARG A 124 -9.94 -7.28 18.83
N VAL A 125 -9.54 -6.06 18.49
CA VAL A 125 -8.33 -5.45 19.07
C VAL A 125 -8.61 -4.66 20.35
N GLY A 126 -9.89 -4.43 20.69
CA GLY A 126 -10.34 -3.55 21.76
C GLY A 126 -10.58 -2.13 21.25
N GLY A 127 -11.73 -1.54 21.61
CA GLY A 127 -12.15 -0.26 21.04
C GLY A 127 -11.23 0.92 21.37
N ALA A 128 -10.62 0.94 22.55
CA ALA A 128 -9.69 1.98 23.00
C ALA A 128 -8.28 1.83 22.39
N THR A 129 -8.03 0.74 21.69
CA THR A 129 -6.71 0.41 21.18
C THR A 129 -6.27 1.43 20.13
N PRO A 130 -5.11 2.11 20.31
CA PRO A 130 -4.65 3.13 19.38
C PRO A 130 -4.15 2.48 18.10
N LEU A 131 -4.73 2.84 16.96
CA LEU A 131 -4.34 2.45 15.61
C LEU A 131 -3.58 3.59 14.94
N GLU A 132 -2.46 3.27 14.30
CA GLU A 132 -1.70 4.23 13.49
C GLU A 132 -2.41 4.53 12.16
N VAL A 133 -2.59 5.82 11.86
CA VAL A 133 -3.34 6.28 10.68
C VAL A 133 -2.51 7.25 9.84
N ASP A 134 -2.66 7.09 8.54
CA ASP A 134 -2.03 7.91 7.51
C ASP A 134 -3.09 8.41 6.49
N GLY A 135 -2.67 9.15 5.47
CA GLY A 135 -3.51 9.65 4.39
C GLY A 135 -3.94 11.10 4.53
N GLY A 136 -4.76 11.56 3.57
CA GLY A 136 -5.22 12.94 3.49
C GLY A 136 -4.83 13.68 2.20
N PRO A 137 -4.73 15.03 2.24
CA PRO A 137 -4.48 15.89 1.07
C PRO A 137 -3.12 15.66 0.44
N TRP A 138 -2.17 15.27 1.30
CA TRP A 138 -0.86 14.80 0.93
C TRP A 138 -0.79 13.38 1.47
N GLU A 139 -0.64 12.46 0.53
CA GLU A 139 -0.26 11.06 0.59
C GLU A 139 -0.28 10.30 1.92
N ALA A 140 -0.79 9.07 1.84
CA ALA A 140 -0.28 7.99 2.68
C ALA A 140 1.15 7.64 2.20
N ARG A 141 2.16 8.40 2.65
CA ARG A 141 3.56 8.24 2.24
C ARG A 141 4.29 7.39 3.28
N ALA A 142 4.65 6.18 2.86
CA ALA A 142 5.61 5.28 3.50
C ALA A 142 5.17 4.59 4.82
N SER A 143 3.93 4.74 5.30
CA SER A 143 3.50 4.10 6.55
C SER A 143 4.36 4.52 7.76
N LEU A 144 4.83 5.76 7.76
CA LEU A 144 5.72 6.32 8.80
C LEU A 144 5.03 7.51 9.49
N SER A 145 3.73 7.40 9.74
CA SER A 145 2.97 8.42 10.44
C SER A 145 3.25 8.35 11.96
N SER A 146 2.89 9.41 12.68
CA SER A 146 2.95 9.40 14.15
C SER A 146 1.58 9.66 14.78
N ALA A 147 0.52 9.70 13.96
CA ALA A 147 -0.85 9.96 14.39
C ALA A 147 -1.56 8.64 14.72
N ARG A 148 -2.11 8.54 15.92
CA ARG A 148 -2.86 7.36 16.35
C ARG A 148 -4.24 7.73 16.83
N VAL A 149 -5.24 6.95 16.44
CA VAL A 149 -6.65 7.11 16.85
C VAL A 149 -7.17 5.79 17.40
N SER A 150 -8.11 5.82 18.35
CA SER A 150 -8.68 4.56 18.86
C SER A 150 -9.41 3.77 17.76
N ALA A 151 -9.37 2.44 17.83
CA ALA A 151 -10.01 1.57 16.85
C ALA A 151 -11.52 1.83 16.71
N ALA A 152 -12.20 2.13 17.83
CA ALA A 152 -13.60 2.51 17.83
C ALA A 152 -13.84 3.86 17.12
N ALA A 153 -12.98 4.86 17.34
CA ALA A 153 -13.07 6.14 16.66
C ALA A 153 -12.87 6.00 15.15
N TYR A 154 -11.91 5.17 14.72
CA TYR A 154 -11.69 4.89 13.30
C TYR A 154 -12.88 4.18 12.65
N ALA A 155 -13.44 3.16 13.31
CA ALA A 155 -14.62 2.45 12.81
C ALA A 155 -15.83 3.38 12.68
N ALA A 156 -16.06 4.27 13.65
CA ALA A 156 -17.13 5.27 13.58
C ALA A 156 -16.90 6.30 12.46
N TYR A 157 -15.66 6.72 12.25
CA TYR A 157 -15.27 7.63 11.18
C TYR A 157 -15.51 7.04 9.78
N ALA A 158 -15.11 5.79 9.57
CA ALA A 158 -15.33 5.09 8.31
C ALA A 158 -16.83 4.90 8.04
N LYS A 159 -17.58 4.44 9.05
CA LYS A 159 -19.06 4.31 8.99
C LYS A 159 -19.74 5.62 8.60
N ASN A 160 -19.18 6.76 9.00
CA ASN A 160 -19.66 8.09 8.62
C ASN A 160 -19.06 8.59 7.28
N GLY A 161 -18.89 7.68 6.32
CA GLY A 161 -18.43 7.98 4.96
C GLY A 161 -16.98 8.47 4.87
N GLY A 162 -16.12 8.03 5.79
CA GLY A 162 -14.73 8.52 5.88
C GLY A 162 -14.68 10.01 6.17
N GLY A 163 -15.66 10.51 6.95
CA GLY A 163 -15.81 11.92 7.25
C GLY A 163 -15.84 12.79 6.00
N GLY A 164 -16.44 12.32 4.90
CA GLY A 164 -16.63 13.01 3.63
C GLY A 164 -15.34 13.44 2.91
N ASP A 165 -14.20 12.86 3.28
CA ASP A 165 -12.91 13.22 2.66
C ASP A 165 -12.78 12.64 1.25
N ASP A 166 -12.01 13.32 0.41
CA ASP A 166 -11.67 12.85 -0.94
C ASP A 166 -10.81 11.60 -0.86
N ALA A 167 -9.80 11.63 0.01
CA ALA A 167 -8.97 10.51 0.42
C ALA A 167 -9.04 10.37 1.95
N PRO A 168 -9.96 9.55 2.47
CA PRO A 168 -10.10 9.32 3.91
C PRO A 168 -8.82 8.80 4.55
N LEU A 169 -8.69 9.02 5.87
CA LEU A 169 -7.65 8.42 6.70
C LEU A 169 -7.63 6.90 6.49
N TYR A 170 -6.44 6.34 6.46
CA TYR A 170 -6.20 4.93 6.23
C TYR A 170 -5.31 4.38 7.36
N VAL A 171 -5.75 3.33 8.06
CA VAL A 171 -4.93 2.67 9.07
C VAL A 171 -3.77 1.96 8.38
N PHE A 172 -2.56 2.28 8.82
CA PHE A 172 -1.28 1.68 8.43
C PHE A 172 -0.51 1.36 9.70
N ASP A 173 -0.92 0.31 10.40
CA ASP A 173 -0.39 -0.01 11.72
C ASP A 173 0.66 -1.12 11.63
N ALA A 174 1.92 -0.73 11.87
CA ALA A 174 3.06 -1.64 11.83
C ALA A 174 3.13 -2.58 13.05
N ALA A 175 2.30 -2.38 14.08
CA ALA A 175 2.26 -3.27 15.22
C ALA A 175 1.60 -4.59 14.80
N GLU A 176 2.38 -5.68 14.75
CA GLU A 176 1.81 -7.03 14.71
C GLU A 176 1.01 -7.25 16.01
N ARG A 177 -0.31 -7.09 15.92
CA ARG A 177 -1.18 -7.26 17.09
C ARG A 177 -1.37 -8.73 17.37
N ALA A 178 -1.18 -9.16 18.61
CA ALA A 178 -1.43 -10.54 19.04
C ALA A 178 -2.85 -11.03 18.70
N ALA A 179 -3.85 -10.14 18.65
CA ALA A 179 -5.21 -10.44 18.20
C ALA A 179 -5.32 -10.87 16.71
N LEU A 180 -4.27 -10.64 15.93
CA LEU A 180 -4.10 -11.03 14.52
C LEU A 180 -3.21 -12.28 14.36
N ALA A 181 -2.69 -12.84 15.46
CA ALA A 181 -1.76 -13.99 15.47
C ALA A 181 -2.34 -15.32 14.95
N GLY A 182 -3.57 -15.32 14.43
CA GLY A 182 -4.21 -16.48 13.80
C GLY A 182 -4.05 -16.53 12.27
N LEU A 183 -3.39 -15.55 11.65
CA LEU A 183 -2.95 -15.72 10.27
C LEU A 183 -1.92 -16.85 10.24
N GLY A 184 -2.14 -17.83 9.37
CA GLY A 184 -1.18 -18.91 9.15
C GLY A 184 0.19 -18.38 8.68
N PRO A 185 1.23 -19.22 8.73
CA PRO A 185 2.54 -18.83 8.23
C PRO A 185 2.45 -18.47 6.75
N PRO A 186 3.26 -17.50 6.27
CA PRO A 186 3.35 -17.24 4.85
C PRO A 186 3.82 -18.52 4.12
N PRO A 187 3.53 -18.67 2.81
CA PRO A 187 4.05 -19.78 2.01
C PRO A 187 5.56 -19.96 2.19
N PRO A 188 6.12 -21.17 2.07
CA PRO A 188 7.54 -21.43 2.31
C PRO A 188 8.50 -20.50 1.55
N CYS A 189 8.16 -20.12 0.31
CA CYS A 189 9.01 -19.22 -0.48
C CYS A 189 9.04 -17.77 0.07
N LEU A 190 8.09 -17.41 0.93
CA LEU A 190 7.95 -16.14 1.64
C LEU A 190 8.30 -16.26 3.13
N ALA A 191 8.86 -17.40 3.56
CA ALA A 191 9.19 -17.65 4.96
C ALA A 191 10.58 -17.11 5.37
N ASP A 192 11.51 -17.03 4.42
CA ASP A 192 12.87 -16.52 4.66
C ASP A 192 13.02 -15.11 4.10
N ASP A 193 13.09 -14.14 4.99
CA ASP A 193 13.32 -12.74 4.65
C ASP A 193 14.81 -12.46 4.56
N ALA A 194 15.30 -12.25 3.33
CA ALA A 194 16.71 -12.01 3.06
C ALA A 194 17.17 -10.59 3.47
N LEU A 195 16.27 -9.68 3.84
CA LEU A 195 16.60 -8.27 4.02
C LEU A 195 17.65 -8.05 5.12
N PRO A 196 17.60 -8.70 6.30
CA PRO A 196 18.65 -8.56 7.31
C PRO A 196 20.04 -8.92 6.79
N ARG A 197 20.17 -10.00 5.99
CA ARG A 197 21.43 -10.42 5.39
C ARG A 197 21.91 -9.41 4.35
N LEU A 198 20.99 -8.92 3.51
CA LEU A 198 21.29 -7.90 2.51
C LEU A 198 21.71 -6.56 3.13
N LEU A 199 21.14 -6.18 4.28
CA LEU A 199 21.54 -4.97 5.01
C LEU A 199 22.80 -5.16 5.85
N GLY A 200 23.20 -6.41 6.13
CA GLY A 200 24.24 -6.70 7.13
C GLY A 200 23.78 -6.34 8.55
N CYS A 201 22.47 -6.25 8.79
CA CYS A 201 21.91 -5.78 10.04
C CYS A 201 20.58 -6.49 10.36
N ALA A 202 20.50 -7.10 11.53
CA ALA A 202 19.29 -7.74 12.05
C ALA A 202 18.46 -6.82 12.96
N ASP A 203 18.88 -5.58 13.16
CA ASP A 203 18.13 -4.61 13.96
C ASP A 203 16.88 -4.14 13.19
N GLU A 204 15.71 -4.54 13.68
CA GLU A 204 14.41 -4.17 13.11
C GLU A 204 14.21 -2.65 13.04
N ALA A 205 14.81 -1.88 13.97
CA ALA A 205 14.71 -0.43 13.96
C ALA A 205 15.45 0.21 12.77
N LYS A 206 16.42 -0.52 12.17
CA LYS A 206 17.19 -0.09 11.00
C LYS A 206 16.59 -0.57 9.68
N ARG A 207 15.51 -1.35 9.74
CA ARG A 207 14.81 -1.83 8.56
C ARG A 207 14.13 -0.64 7.84
N PRO A 208 14.27 -0.49 6.51
CA PRO A 208 13.68 0.63 5.77
C PRO A 208 12.16 0.73 5.87
N LEU A 209 11.49 -0.42 5.99
CA LEU A 209 10.05 -0.54 6.20
C LEU A 209 9.78 -1.63 7.25
N PRO A 210 8.70 -1.53 8.04
CA PRO A 210 8.20 -2.64 8.86
C PRO A 210 8.05 -3.96 8.09
N ARG A 211 8.04 -5.09 8.82
CA ARG A 211 7.81 -6.43 8.23
C ARG A 211 6.39 -6.65 7.73
N GLY A 212 5.45 -5.84 8.21
CA GLY A 212 4.06 -5.94 7.83
C GLY A 212 3.21 -4.86 8.46
N TRP A 213 1.94 -4.81 8.04
CA TRP A 213 0.97 -3.83 8.50
C TRP A 213 -0.42 -4.46 8.64
N LEU A 214 -1.12 -4.06 9.69
CA LEU A 214 -2.58 -4.04 9.69
C LEU A 214 -3.04 -2.86 8.85
N LEU A 215 -3.83 -3.16 7.83
CA LEU A 215 -4.43 -2.19 6.94
C LEU A 215 -5.94 -2.17 7.20
N ALA A 216 -6.51 -1.00 7.48
CA ALA A 216 -7.95 -0.86 7.65
C ALA A 216 -8.39 0.46 7.02
N GLY A 217 -9.17 0.39 5.95
CA GLY A 217 -9.47 1.54 5.09
C GLY A 217 -10.96 1.78 4.94
N ALA A 218 -11.39 3.04 5.03
CA ALA A 218 -12.69 3.48 4.57
C ALA A 218 -12.74 3.53 3.03
N ALA A 219 -13.93 3.40 2.42
CA ALA A 219 -14.08 3.57 0.97
C ALA A 219 -13.47 4.91 0.48
N ARG A 220 -12.90 4.92 -0.73
CA ARG A 220 -12.10 6.00 -1.35
C ARG A 220 -10.69 6.18 -0.81
N SER A 221 -10.37 5.68 0.38
CA SER A 221 -8.97 5.69 0.86
C SER A 221 -8.12 4.76 0.00
N GLY A 222 -6.79 4.79 0.16
CA GLY A 222 -5.93 3.93 -0.60
C GLY A 222 -4.48 4.34 -0.51
N THR A 223 -3.64 3.61 -1.23
CA THR A 223 -2.22 3.94 -1.35
C THR A 223 -1.97 4.50 -2.75
N PRO A 224 -1.46 5.73 -2.85
CA PRO A 224 -1.02 6.32 -4.12
C PRO A 224 -0.02 5.44 -4.86
N VAL A 225 0.27 5.77 -6.12
CA VAL A 225 1.23 5.01 -6.93
C VAL A 225 2.62 5.02 -6.30
N HIS A 226 3.17 3.83 -6.06
CA HIS A 226 4.49 3.65 -5.44
C HIS A 226 5.10 2.30 -5.85
N ASP A 227 6.36 2.09 -5.52
CA ASP A 227 7.05 0.81 -5.63
C ASP A 227 7.80 0.47 -4.34
N HIS A 228 8.20 -0.79 -4.22
CA HIS A 228 9.07 -1.27 -3.15
C HIS A 228 10.34 -1.88 -3.76
N PRO A 229 11.45 -1.13 -3.86
CA PRO A 229 12.62 -1.62 -4.57
C PRO A 229 13.27 -2.82 -3.86
N LEU A 230 13.20 -2.87 -2.54
CA LEU A 230 13.91 -3.90 -1.75
C LEU A 230 13.05 -5.10 -1.34
N THR A 231 11.74 -5.00 -1.43
CA THR A 231 10.83 -5.97 -0.81
C THR A 231 9.64 -6.25 -1.70
N CYS A 232 9.18 -7.50 -1.72
CA CYS A 232 7.87 -7.81 -2.28
C CYS A 232 6.77 -7.35 -1.32
N ALA A 233 5.55 -7.20 -1.84
CA ALA A 233 4.35 -7.02 -1.04
C ALA A 233 3.48 -8.28 -1.12
N TYR A 234 3.01 -8.74 0.03
CA TYR A 234 2.09 -9.86 0.17
C TYR A 234 0.88 -9.37 0.98
N VAL A 235 -0.28 -9.23 0.34
CA VAL A 235 -1.46 -8.59 0.95
C VAL A 235 -2.63 -9.54 0.98
N VAL A 236 -3.03 -9.97 2.18
CA VAL A 236 -4.24 -10.78 2.44
C VAL A 236 -5.41 -9.84 2.70
N LEU A 237 -6.47 -9.91 1.89
CA LEU A 237 -7.70 -9.16 2.14
C LEU A 237 -8.64 -9.98 3.04
N LEU A 238 -9.04 -9.43 4.18
CA LEU A 238 -9.91 -10.14 5.14
C LEU A 238 -11.39 -9.79 4.94
N SER A 239 -11.67 -8.56 4.50
CA SER A 239 -13.02 -8.07 4.22
C SER A 239 -13.00 -6.98 3.14
N GLY A 240 -14.16 -6.66 2.58
CA GLY A 240 -14.31 -5.57 1.63
C GLY A 240 -13.69 -5.85 0.26
N CYS A 241 -13.28 -4.79 -0.44
CA CYS A 241 -12.82 -4.85 -1.82
C CYS A 241 -11.72 -3.82 -2.09
N LYS A 242 -10.66 -4.25 -2.78
CA LYS A 242 -9.58 -3.37 -3.27
C LYS A 242 -9.49 -3.42 -4.79
N LEU A 243 -9.39 -2.26 -5.43
CA LEU A 243 -9.05 -2.13 -6.84
C LEU A 243 -7.55 -1.89 -6.96
N TRP A 244 -6.87 -2.74 -7.71
CA TRP A 244 -5.43 -2.69 -7.92
C TRP A 244 -5.12 -2.32 -9.36
N ALA A 245 -4.08 -1.51 -9.55
CA ALA A 245 -3.32 -1.49 -10.79
C ALA A 245 -1.85 -1.73 -10.46
N VAL A 246 -1.25 -2.74 -11.09
CA VAL A 246 0.15 -3.14 -10.88
C VAL A 246 0.86 -3.04 -12.23
N LEU A 247 1.98 -2.32 -12.26
CA LEU A 247 2.65 -1.91 -13.49
C LEU A 247 4.10 -2.41 -13.50
N PRO A 248 4.59 -2.89 -14.67
CA PRO A 248 5.95 -3.41 -14.78
C PRO A 248 7.02 -2.40 -14.35
N PRO A 249 8.16 -2.89 -13.83
CA PRO A 249 9.36 -2.08 -13.72
C PRO A 249 9.70 -1.43 -15.07
N GLY A 250 10.08 -0.14 -15.06
CA GLY A 250 10.37 0.61 -16.28
C GLY A 250 9.16 1.22 -16.98
N THR A 251 7.95 1.15 -16.39
CA THR A 251 6.78 1.91 -16.85
C THR A 251 7.12 3.39 -17.03
N ASP A 252 6.68 3.99 -18.14
CA ASP A 252 6.94 5.40 -18.44
C ASP A 252 6.36 6.33 -17.36
N ARG A 253 7.14 7.34 -16.97
CA ARG A 253 6.81 8.26 -15.88
C ARG A 253 5.47 8.95 -16.08
N SER A 254 5.08 9.27 -17.32
CA SER A 254 3.81 9.95 -17.62
C SER A 254 2.57 9.13 -17.25
N PHE A 255 2.71 7.81 -17.12
CA PHE A 255 1.64 6.94 -16.63
C PHE A 255 1.59 6.84 -15.10
N LEU A 256 2.73 6.98 -14.43
CA LEU A 256 2.80 6.98 -12.97
C LEU A 256 2.36 8.34 -12.43
N PHE A 257 2.89 9.42 -13.02
CA PHE A 257 2.69 10.79 -12.58
C PHE A 257 2.15 11.62 -13.75
N PRO A 258 0.83 11.57 -14.02
CA PRO A 258 0.22 12.17 -15.20
C PRO A 258 0.21 13.72 -15.20
N THR A 259 0.68 14.37 -14.12
CA THR A 259 0.69 15.83 -13.98
C THR A 259 2.12 16.40 -14.11
N SER A 260 2.31 17.29 -15.10
CA SER A 260 3.59 17.95 -15.42
C SER A 260 3.88 19.21 -14.57
N GLY A 261 3.45 19.24 -13.31
CA GLY A 261 3.48 20.44 -12.46
C GLY A 261 4.21 20.29 -11.13
N GLY A 262 4.85 19.16 -10.86
CA GLY A 262 5.41 18.88 -9.53
C GLY A 262 4.36 18.47 -8.49
N ASP A 263 3.09 18.30 -8.89
CA ASP A 263 2.10 17.57 -8.09
C ASP A 263 2.38 16.09 -8.26
N TYR A 264 3.11 15.55 -7.29
CA TYR A 264 3.24 14.13 -7.01
C TYR A 264 1.98 13.58 -6.26
N ASP A 265 0.90 14.40 -6.20
CA ASP A 265 -0.12 14.47 -5.14
C ASP A 265 -1.50 13.89 -5.50
N LEU A 266 -1.59 12.82 -6.29
CA LEU A 266 -2.89 12.22 -6.58
C LEU A 266 -3.22 11.10 -5.59
N SER A 267 -4.39 11.20 -4.96
CA SER A 267 -4.96 10.07 -4.22
C SER A 267 -5.12 8.86 -5.14
N ALA A 268 -5.20 7.65 -4.55
CA ALA A 268 -5.45 6.44 -5.34
C ALA A 268 -6.70 6.59 -6.23
N ALA A 269 -7.77 7.19 -5.69
CA ALA A 269 -9.00 7.47 -6.43
C ALA A 269 -8.73 8.40 -7.62
N ASP A 270 -8.01 9.50 -7.41
CA ASP A 270 -7.66 10.44 -8.48
C ASP A 270 -6.83 9.78 -9.58
N TRP A 271 -5.94 8.88 -9.22
CA TRP A 271 -5.12 8.15 -10.19
C TRP A 271 -6.00 7.30 -11.12
N PHE A 272 -6.92 6.49 -10.57
CA PHE A 272 -7.85 5.68 -11.37
C PHE A 272 -8.81 6.54 -12.21
N LEU A 273 -9.19 7.71 -11.71
CA LEU A 273 -10.06 8.65 -12.42
C LEU A 273 -9.36 9.41 -13.57
N ARG A 274 -8.04 9.29 -13.73
CA ARG A 274 -7.29 10.07 -14.73
C ARG A 274 -6.91 9.35 -16.01
N TRP A 275 -7.20 8.05 -16.14
CA TRP A 275 -6.90 7.31 -17.38
C TRP A 275 -7.82 7.68 -18.53
N ASP A 276 -7.59 8.83 -19.15
CA ASP A 276 -8.15 9.23 -20.44
C ASP A 276 -7.61 8.36 -21.60
N ARG A 277 -6.36 7.89 -21.48
CA ARG A 277 -5.63 7.13 -22.53
C ARG A 277 -5.68 5.60 -22.38
N GLY A 278 -6.41 5.09 -21.39
CA GLY A 278 -6.39 3.67 -21.04
C GLY A 278 -5.17 3.28 -20.18
N PRO A 279 -5.09 2.00 -19.77
CA PRO A 279 -4.04 1.56 -18.86
C PRO A 279 -2.66 1.48 -19.53
N PRO A 280 -1.56 1.61 -18.77
CA PRO A 280 -0.22 1.53 -19.32
C PRO A 280 0.08 0.15 -19.92
N PRO A 281 0.93 0.03 -20.95
CA PRO A 281 1.30 -1.26 -21.52
C PRO A 281 1.83 -2.23 -20.46
N GLY A 282 1.29 -3.45 -20.41
CA GLY A 282 1.67 -4.47 -19.44
C GLY A 282 1.12 -4.27 -18.02
N ALA A 283 0.37 -3.20 -17.76
CA ALA A 283 -0.31 -3.02 -16.48
C ALA A 283 -1.40 -4.08 -16.27
N ARG A 284 -1.48 -4.62 -15.06
CA ARG A 284 -2.52 -5.54 -14.61
C ARG A 284 -3.48 -4.80 -13.71
N ILE A 285 -4.77 -4.78 -14.06
CA ILE A 285 -5.82 -4.23 -13.23
C ILE A 285 -6.76 -5.34 -12.80
N PHE A 286 -7.02 -5.41 -11.51
CA PHE A 286 -7.85 -6.47 -10.95
C PHE A 286 -8.52 -6.02 -9.65
N VAL A 287 -9.54 -6.78 -9.27
CA VAL A 287 -10.35 -6.54 -8.09
C VAL A 287 -10.04 -7.66 -7.11
N GLN A 288 -9.40 -7.29 -5.99
CA GLN A 288 -9.13 -8.23 -4.91
C GLN A 288 -10.39 -8.40 -4.05
N GLN A 289 -10.80 -9.65 -3.89
CA GLN A 289 -11.93 -10.08 -3.06
C GLN A 289 -11.45 -10.60 -1.69
N PRO A 290 -12.33 -10.69 -0.68
CA PRO A 290 -11.98 -11.28 0.61
C PRO A 290 -11.40 -12.68 0.46
N ARG A 291 -10.40 -13.00 1.29
CA ARG A 291 -9.58 -14.23 1.27
C ARG A 291 -8.65 -14.38 0.07
N GLU A 292 -8.65 -13.44 -0.87
CA GLU A 292 -7.61 -13.41 -1.90
C GLU A 292 -6.34 -12.75 -1.37
N VAL A 293 -5.22 -13.26 -1.85
CA VAL A 293 -3.88 -12.75 -1.56
C VAL A 293 -3.31 -12.14 -2.81
N VAL A 294 -2.82 -10.91 -2.71
CA VAL A 294 -2.10 -10.24 -3.81
C VAL A 294 -0.61 -10.29 -3.50
N PHE A 295 0.15 -10.85 -4.43
CA PHE A 295 1.60 -10.83 -4.41
C PHE A 295 2.13 -9.86 -5.46
N VAL A 296 2.97 -8.92 -5.04
CA VAL A 296 3.65 -7.95 -5.90
C VAL A 296 5.16 -8.13 -5.72
N PRO A 297 5.91 -8.54 -6.77
CA PRO A 297 7.36 -8.64 -6.69
C PRO A 297 8.01 -7.28 -6.45
N ALA A 298 9.22 -7.29 -5.87
CA ALA A 298 9.96 -6.05 -5.62
C ALA A 298 10.13 -5.21 -6.90
N GLY A 299 10.02 -3.89 -6.79
CA GLY A 299 10.19 -2.92 -7.90
C GLY A 299 9.05 -2.85 -8.92
N TRP A 300 7.96 -3.60 -8.73
CA TRP A 300 6.72 -3.36 -9.49
C TRP A 300 5.98 -2.16 -8.89
N TRP A 301 5.61 -1.22 -9.76
CA TRP A 301 4.78 -0.08 -9.37
C TRP A 301 3.36 -0.57 -9.11
N HIS A 302 2.69 0.02 -8.13
CA HIS A 302 1.31 -0.31 -7.82
C HIS A 302 0.58 0.85 -7.14
N VAL A 303 -0.73 0.88 -7.38
CA VAL A 303 -1.68 1.82 -6.77
C VAL A 303 -2.92 1.03 -6.37
N VAL A 304 -3.44 1.36 -5.19
CA VAL A 304 -4.51 0.57 -4.56
C VAL A 304 -5.59 1.49 -4.05
N LEU A 305 -6.79 1.34 -4.60
CA LEU A 305 -7.99 2.02 -4.13
C LEU A 305 -8.82 1.08 -3.27
N ASN A 306 -9.16 1.52 -2.06
CA ASN A 306 -10.16 0.86 -1.23
C ASN A 306 -11.54 1.18 -1.82
N ALA A 307 -12.07 0.25 -2.62
CA ALA A 307 -13.35 0.41 -3.29
C ALA A 307 -14.53 0.30 -2.31
N SER A 308 -14.33 -0.42 -1.20
CA SER A 308 -15.22 -0.44 -0.05
C SER A 308 -14.42 -0.32 1.25
N ASP A 309 -15.12 -0.14 2.36
CA ASP A 309 -14.55 -0.38 3.69
C ASP A 309 -13.95 -1.78 3.75
N ASN A 310 -12.72 -1.90 4.25
CA ASN A 310 -11.99 -3.17 4.25
C ASN A 310 -10.96 -3.25 5.38
N VAL A 311 -10.60 -4.49 5.70
CA VAL A 311 -9.45 -4.83 6.54
C VAL A 311 -8.56 -5.81 5.77
N ALA A 312 -7.26 -5.57 5.78
CA ALA A 312 -6.25 -6.40 5.15
C ALA A 312 -5.00 -6.51 6.03
N LEU A 313 -4.18 -7.51 5.74
CA LEU A 313 -2.88 -7.69 6.37
C LEU A 313 -1.81 -7.75 5.28
N SER A 314 -0.79 -6.92 5.41
CA SER A 314 0.32 -6.84 4.48
C SER A 314 1.59 -7.37 5.13
N ARG A 315 2.43 -8.07 4.35
CA ARG A 315 3.80 -8.40 4.69
C ARG A 315 4.75 -7.90 3.61
N SER A 316 5.90 -7.43 4.07
CA SER A 316 7.02 -6.99 3.26
C SER A 316 8.26 -7.80 3.63
N LEU A 317 8.92 -8.37 2.63
CA LEU A 317 10.16 -9.14 2.80
C LEU A 317 11.00 -9.09 1.54
N ALA A 318 12.29 -9.34 1.67
CA ALA A 318 13.18 -9.47 0.53
C ALA A 318 13.36 -10.94 0.14
N LEU A 319 13.28 -11.23 -1.15
CA LEU A 319 13.58 -12.55 -1.69
C LEU A 319 15.01 -12.57 -2.21
N GLU A 320 15.85 -13.50 -1.74
CA GLU A 320 17.27 -13.57 -2.09
C GLU A 320 17.51 -13.62 -3.61
N ARG A 321 16.69 -14.38 -4.32
CA ARG A 321 16.71 -14.48 -5.79
C ARG A 321 16.61 -13.12 -6.50
N ASP A 322 15.87 -12.17 -5.92
CA ASP A 322 15.67 -10.85 -6.52
C ASP A 322 16.93 -9.97 -6.44
N PHE A 323 17.96 -10.42 -5.73
CA PHE A 323 19.25 -9.77 -5.53
C PHE A 323 20.45 -10.57 -6.07
N ALA A 324 20.22 -11.63 -6.84
CA ALA A 324 21.29 -12.43 -7.45
C ALA A 324 22.25 -11.60 -8.34
N PHE A 325 21.82 -10.42 -8.81
CA PHE A 325 22.65 -9.47 -9.54
C PHE A 325 23.78 -8.86 -8.70
N LEU A 326 23.75 -8.97 -7.37
CA LEU A 326 24.81 -8.43 -6.52
C LEU A 326 26.16 -9.11 -6.76
N ASP A 327 26.14 -10.40 -7.13
CA ASP A 327 27.34 -11.17 -7.47
C ASP A 327 27.76 -10.97 -8.93
N ALA A 328 26.78 -10.88 -9.84
CA ALA A 328 27.00 -10.80 -11.29
C ALA A 328 27.20 -9.37 -11.84
N GLY A 329 26.81 -8.35 -11.06
CA GLY A 329 26.68 -6.96 -11.50
C GLY A 329 25.28 -6.65 -12.08
N PRO A 330 24.72 -5.45 -11.84
CA PRO A 330 23.38 -5.09 -12.30
C PRO A 330 23.34 -4.86 -13.82
N ALA A 331 22.57 -5.68 -14.55
CA ALA A 331 22.45 -5.61 -16.01
C ALA A 331 21.24 -4.75 -16.45
N THR A 332 20.15 -4.80 -15.69
CA THR A 332 18.89 -4.11 -16.00
C THR A 332 18.73 -2.79 -15.24
N ALA A 333 17.81 -1.94 -15.69
CA ALA A 333 17.47 -0.71 -14.97
C ALA A 333 16.92 -1.01 -13.56
N LEU A 334 16.09 -2.04 -13.42
CA LEU A 334 15.56 -2.50 -12.14
C LEU A 334 16.68 -2.96 -11.18
N GLU A 335 17.65 -3.74 -11.67
CA GLU A 335 18.76 -4.19 -10.82
C GLU A 335 19.65 -3.03 -10.36
N ARG A 336 19.89 -2.03 -11.23
CA ARG A 336 20.60 -0.79 -10.85
C ARG A 336 19.83 -0.03 -9.77
N ASP A 337 18.51 0.10 -9.95
CA ASP A 337 17.62 0.76 -9.00
C ASP A 337 17.62 0.08 -7.61
N ARG A 338 17.57 -1.26 -7.60
CA ARG A 338 17.69 -2.06 -6.38
C ARG A 338 19.05 -1.92 -5.72
N ALA A 339 20.13 -1.92 -6.50
CA ALA A 339 21.48 -1.74 -5.99
C ALA A 339 21.62 -0.38 -5.28
N GLU A 340 21.06 0.67 -5.88
CA GLU A 340 21.07 2.02 -5.32
C GLU A 340 20.22 2.10 -4.04
N ALA A 341 18.99 1.57 -4.06
CA ALA A 341 18.14 1.50 -2.88
C ALA A 341 18.81 0.73 -1.72
N LEU A 342 19.52 -0.36 -2.02
CA LEU A 342 20.23 -1.14 -1.01
C LEU A 342 21.41 -0.37 -0.43
N ARG A 343 22.19 0.32 -1.28
CA ARG A 343 23.27 1.23 -0.84
C ARG A 343 22.73 2.34 0.05
N ALA A 344 21.63 2.98 -0.34
CA ALA A 344 20.98 4.02 0.44
C ALA A 344 20.48 3.49 1.80
N ALA A 345 19.90 2.28 1.83
CA ALA A 345 19.46 1.65 3.06
C ALA A 345 20.63 1.32 4.01
N ARG A 346 21.77 0.87 3.48
CA ARG A 346 23.00 0.63 4.25
C ARG A 346 23.62 1.92 4.79
N ASN A 347 23.68 2.96 3.97
CA ASN A 347 24.34 4.23 4.32
C ASN A 347 23.45 5.19 5.15
N GLY A 348 22.13 5.01 5.11
CA GLY A 348 21.15 5.85 5.79
C GLY A 348 20.90 5.49 7.25
N GLY A 349 21.63 4.50 7.79
CA GLY A 349 21.77 4.27 9.23
C GLY A 349 23.16 4.69 9.65
N ASP A 350 23.28 5.45 10.73
CA ASP A 350 24.56 5.67 11.39
C ASP A 350 25.28 4.31 11.55
N ASN A 351 26.42 4.18 10.87
CA ASN A 351 27.37 3.07 10.82
C ASN A 351 26.87 1.73 11.40
N CYS A 352 26.51 0.79 10.53
CA CYS A 352 26.66 -0.63 10.85
C CYS A 352 27.99 -1.11 10.24
N VAL A 353 28.95 -1.39 11.10
CA VAL A 353 30.19 -2.13 10.78
C VAL A 353 29.84 -3.59 10.55
#